data_AF-A0A1E3H5L6-F1
#
_entry.id   AF-A0A1E3H5L6-F1
#
_cell.length_a   1.000
_cell.length_b   1.000
_cell.length_c   1.000
_cell.angle_alpha   90.00
_cell.angle_beta   90.00
_cell.angle_gamma   90.00
#
_symmetry.space_group_name_H-M   'P 1'
#
loop_
_entity.id
_entity.type
_entity.pdbx_description
1 polymer ?
#
loop_
_entity_poly.entity_id
_entity_poly.type
_entity_poly.pdbx_seq_one_letter_code
_entity_poly.pdbx_strand_id
1 'polypeptide(L)'
;MPGEAQIPPRSIAGAAFLADPALQRLFDVVETPGTRLRAVGGAVRNTLIGVAVADVDLATDAAPETVMQRARAAGLAVHPTGLDHGTVTVVVAGCAFEVTTLRADIATDGRRATVAFTDDWAADAGRRDFTMNAIYADRDGTLFDPCGGIADALAGRVRFIGDPAARIAEDYLRILRFFRFHAVYGSGEPDAEGLAASIRARRGLDILSRERIGQEMLKLVTGRRAGAIAAVMQEAGLLGPVIAGVGRPRCSAACWSSHGRRAARSVRRRRLRRFAPSPRRMPRGLPAACGCRGRRRRRSPQRPVLPVGSVPAPCRKSCARRSTGTAARGFSPGSIWRRR
;
A
#
# COMPACT_ATOMS: atom_id res chain seq x y z
N MET A 1 -25.60 0.52 26.41
CA MET A 1 -25.10 1.91 26.38
C MET A 1 -24.89 2.28 24.92
N PRO A 2 -25.70 3.16 24.32
CA PRO A 2 -25.35 3.73 23.03
C PRO A 2 -24.03 4.47 23.23
N GLY A 3 -22.99 4.09 22.48
CA GLY A 3 -21.66 4.68 22.62
C GLY A 3 -21.73 6.18 22.39
N GLU A 4 -21.12 6.96 23.28
CA GLU A 4 -20.90 8.39 23.05
C GLU A 4 -20.34 8.57 21.65
N ALA A 5 -21.02 9.36 20.82
CA ALA A 5 -20.54 9.69 19.49
C ALA A 5 -19.23 10.45 19.66
N GLN A 6 -18.12 9.71 19.51
CA GLN A 6 -16.79 10.25 19.72
C GLN A 6 -16.57 11.34 18.67
N ILE A 7 -16.40 12.59 19.13
CA ILE A 7 -16.15 13.72 18.24
C ILE A 7 -14.90 13.39 17.43
N PRO A 8 -14.98 13.37 16.09
CA PRO A 8 -13.83 13.02 15.28
C PRO A 8 -12.69 14.01 15.54
N PRO A 9 -11.44 13.52 15.66
CA PRO A 9 -10.29 14.39 15.84
C PRO A 9 -10.20 15.35 14.67
N ARG A 10 -9.80 16.60 14.95
CA ARG A 10 -9.58 17.63 13.93
C ARG A 10 -8.12 17.69 13.47
N SER A 11 -7.22 16.98 14.14
CA SER A 11 -5.80 17.00 13.86
C SER A 11 -5.13 15.67 14.26
N ILE A 12 -4.08 15.32 13.53
CA ILE A 12 -3.09 14.30 13.86
C ILE A 12 -1.72 14.92 14.18
N ALA A 13 -1.71 16.13 14.75
CA ALA A 13 -0.49 16.79 15.20
C ALA A 13 0.37 15.85 16.06
N GLY A 14 1.68 15.84 15.81
CA GLY A 14 2.61 14.94 16.47
C GLY A 14 2.71 13.53 15.85
N ALA A 15 2.02 13.25 14.74
CA ALA A 15 2.25 12.03 13.98
C ALA A 15 3.72 11.90 13.56
N ALA A 16 4.33 10.74 13.82
CA ALA A 16 5.76 10.54 13.60
C ALA A 16 6.19 10.80 12.16
N PHE A 17 5.37 10.43 11.17
CA PHE A 17 5.68 10.66 9.76
C PHE A 17 5.62 12.16 9.39
N LEU A 18 4.76 12.96 10.03
CA LEU A 18 4.72 14.42 9.83
C LEU A 18 5.91 15.11 10.47
N ALA A 19 6.50 14.54 11.51
CA ALA A 19 7.71 15.07 12.14
C ALA A 19 8.99 14.77 11.35
N ASP A 20 8.93 13.99 10.26
CA ASP A 20 10.09 13.68 9.42
C ASP A 20 10.64 14.97 8.78
N PRO A 21 11.92 15.35 9.05
CA PRO A 21 12.54 16.53 8.45
C PRO A 21 12.58 16.49 6.91
N ALA A 22 12.69 15.31 6.31
CA ALA A 22 12.69 15.16 4.86
C ALA A 22 11.32 15.48 4.27
N LEU A 23 10.25 15.06 4.94
CA LEU A 23 8.88 15.39 4.55
C LEU A 23 8.58 16.88 4.77
N GLN A 24 8.99 17.45 5.91
CA GLN A 24 8.83 18.89 6.17
C GLN A 24 9.56 19.75 5.14
N ARG A 25 10.77 19.34 4.73
CA ARG A 25 11.49 20.00 3.63
C ARG A 25 10.74 19.90 2.30
N LEU A 26 10.04 18.80 2.03
CA LEU A 26 9.22 18.67 0.83
C LEU A 26 8.02 19.62 0.86
N PHE A 27 7.35 19.78 2.00
CA PHE A 27 6.33 20.81 2.20
C PHE A 27 6.88 22.21 1.89
N ASP A 28 8.05 22.56 2.44
CA ASP A 28 8.68 23.88 2.20
C ASP A 28 8.99 24.15 0.72
N VAL A 29 9.30 23.09 -0.04
CA VAL A 29 9.66 23.22 -1.46
C VAL A 29 8.43 23.32 -2.37
N VAL A 30 7.36 22.59 -2.05
CA VAL A 30 6.18 22.52 -2.92
C VAL A 30 5.18 23.62 -2.58
N GLU A 31 4.99 23.96 -1.31
CA GLU A 31 3.98 24.93 -0.88
C GLU A 31 4.37 26.37 -1.22
N THR A 32 3.38 27.14 -1.66
CA THR A 32 3.47 28.59 -1.88
C THR A 32 2.16 29.24 -1.42
N PRO A 33 2.06 30.58 -1.34
CA PRO A 33 0.75 31.22 -1.29
C PRO A 33 -0.11 30.71 -2.47
N GLY A 34 -1.23 30.04 -2.17
CA GLY A 34 -2.12 29.46 -3.18
C GLY A 34 -1.76 28.05 -3.70
N THR A 35 -0.71 27.40 -3.20
CA THR A 35 -0.44 25.97 -3.45
C THR A 35 -0.41 25.23 -2.13
N ARG A 36 -1.05 24.07 -2.07
CA ARG A 36 -1.09 23.19 -0.91
C ARG A 36 -0.54 21.81 -1.26
N LEU A 37 0.20 21.25 -0.33
CA LEU A 37 0.60 19.85 -0.31
C LEU A 37 -0.07 19.23 0.92
N ARG A 38 -0.60 18.02 0.80
CA ARG A 38 -1.24 17.31 1.91
C ARG A 38 -0.85 15.85 1.90
N ALA A 39 -0.62 15.28 3.08
CA ALA A 39 -0.59 13.82 3.20
C ALA A 39 -1.99 13.26 2.99
N VAL A 40 -2.10 12.12 2.31
CA VAL A 40 -3.40 11.55 1.95
C VAL A 40 -3.46 10.04 2.18
N GLY A 41 -4.67 9.54 2.45
CA GLY A 41 -4.96 8.12 2.33
C GLY A 41 -4.35 7.27 3.43
N GLY A 42 -3.44 6.36 3.06
CA GLY A 42 -2.98 5.30 3.95
C GLY A 42 -2.29 5.80 5.22
N ALA A 43 -1.41 6.79 5.09
CA ALA A 43 -0.68 7.37 6.21
C ALA A 43 -1.60 8.06 7.22
N VAL A 44 -2.54 8.86 6.73
CA VAL A 44 -3.51 9.60 7.57
C VAL A 44 -4.45 8.63 8.28
N ARG A 45 -5.05 7.68 7.55
CA ARG A 45 -5.91 6.65 8.11
C ARG A 45 -5.20 5.83 9.18
N ASN A 46 -4.00 5.31 8.87
CA ASN A 46 -3.27 4.44 9.79
C ASN A 46 -2.92 5.18 11.09
N THR A 47 -2.54 6.46 10.99
CA THR A 47 -2.28 7.30 12.17
C THR A 47 -3.53 7.45 13.05
N LEU A 48 -4.69 7.71 12.45
CA LEU A 48 -5.96 7.86 13.18
C LEU A 48 -6.35 6.60 13.96
N ILE A 49 -6.03 5.41 13.44
CA ILE A 49 -6.41 4.12 14.04
C ILE A 49 -5.25 3.43 14.80
N GLY A 50 -4.11 4.12 14.98
CA GLY A 50 -2.95 3.59 15.70
C GLY A 50 -2.24 2.42 15.01
N VAL A 51 -2.26 2.38 13.69
CA VAL A 51 -1.53 1.40 12.87
C VAL A 51 -0.26 2.03 12.31
N ALA A 52 0.80 1.25 12.14
CA ALA A 52 2.06 1.73 11.57
C ALA A 52 1.85 2.30 10.15
N VAL A 53 2.47 3.45 9.88
CA VAL A 53 2.55 4.03 8.54
C VAL A 53 3.76 3.42 7.83
N ALA A 54 3.53 2.81 6.68
CA ALA A 54 4.60 2.21 5.87
C ALA A 54 5.07 3.19 4.78
N ASP A 55 4.10 3.73 4.04
CA ASP A 55 4.33 4.64 2.93
C ASP A 55 3.51 5.92 3.14
N VAL A 56 4.04 7.06 2.67
CA VAL A 56 3.40 8.37 2.76
C VAL A 56 3.11 8.88 1.35
N ASP A 57 1.84 8.83 0.98
CA ASP A 57 1.35 9.43 -0.26
C ASP A 57 0.99 10.89 -0.03
N LEU A 58 1.34 11.76 -0.98
CA LEU A 58 1.08 13.18 -0.91
C LEU A 58 0.21 13.61 -2.10
N ALA A 59 -0.72 14.54 -1.85
CA ALA A 59 -1.57 15.16 -2.85
C ALA A 59 -1.33 16.67 -2.91
N THR A 60 -1.35 17.27 -4.10
CA THR A 60 -1.17 18.71 -4.27
C THR A 60 -2.05 19.29 -5.37
N ASP A 61 -2.49 20.54 -5.20
CA ASP A 61 -3.17 21.33 -6.23
C ASP A 61 -2.22 21.88 -7.31
N ALA A 62 -0.90 21.70 -7.16
CA ALA A 62 0.08 22.06 -8.19
C ALA A 62 0.15 21.02 -9.32
N ALA A 63 0.28 21.51 -10.56
CA ALA A 63 0.59 20.68 -11.72
C ALA A 63 1.91 19.91 -11.55
N PRO A 64 2.06 18.69 -12.12
CA PRO A 64 3.27 17.88 -11.99
C PRO A 64 4.54 18.63 -12.41
N GLU A 65 4.47 19.41 -13.50
CA GLU A 65 5.57 20.20 -14.03
C GLU A 65 6.05 21.25 -13.01
N THR A 66 5.11 21.89 -12.32
CA THR A 66 5.39 22.88 -11.27
C THR A 66 6.09 22.22 -10.07
N VAL A 67 5.61 21.05 -9.63
CA VAL A 67 6.25 20.27 -8.55
C VAL A 67 7.68 19.91 -8.95
N MET A 68 7.88 19.40 -10.17
CA MET A 68 9.20 19.02 -10.68
C MET A 68 10.14 20.22 -10.78
N GLN A 69 9.65 21.37 -11.26
CA GLN A 69 10.43 22.59 -11.37
C GLN A 69 10.90 23.09 -10.00
N ARG A 70 9.98 23.19 -9.04
CA ARG A 70 10.27 23.63 -7.66
C ARG A 70 11.26 22.68 -6.97
N ALA A 71 11.03 21.38 -7.07
CA ALA A 71 11.91 20.38 -6.49
C ALA A 71 13.34 20.41 -7.08
N ARG A 72 13.48 20.56 -8.40
CA ARG A 72 14.80 20.71 -9.04
C ARG A 72 15.50 22.01 -8.64
N ALA A 73 14.76 23.11 -8.57
CA ALA A 73 15.31 24.40 -8.12
C ALA A 73 15.85 24.34 -6.68
N ALA A 74 15.22 23.52 -5.83
CA ALA A 74 15.68 23.22 -4.47
C ALA A 74 16.80 22.16 -4.39
N GLY A 75 17.31 21.68 -5.52
CA GLY A 75 18.38 20.69 -5.60
C GLY A 75 17.96 19.25 -5.25
N LEU A 76 16.66 18.94 -5.28
CA LEU A 76 16.13 17.61 -5.00
C LEU A 76 16.16 16.73 -6.26
N ALA A 77 16.34 15.43 -6.07
CA ALA A 77 16.19 14.46 -7.16
C ALA A 77 14.71 14.22 -7.44
N VAL A 78 14.35 14.20 -8.72
CA VAL A 78 12.96 14.12 -9.18
C VAL A 78 12.85 13.05 -10.25
N HIS A 79 11.96 12.10 -10.04
CA HIS A 79 11.67 11.02 -10.96
C HIS A 79 10.22 11.14 -11.46
N PRO A 80 10.00 11.27 -12.78
CA PRO A 80 8.67 11.38 -13.39
C PRO A 80 7.95 10.01 -13.40
N THR A 81 7.67 9.48 -12.22
CA THR A 81 7.02 8.18 -12.04
C THR A 81 5.52 8.28 -12.25
N GLY A 82 5.05 7.96 -13.46
CA GLY A 82 3.61 7.97 -13.76
C GLY A 82 3.06 9.37 -13.98
N LEU A 83 3.76 10.20 -14.76
CA LEU A 83 3.29 11.53 -15.18
C LEU A 83 1.92 11.50 -15.84
N ASP A 84 1.63 10.45 -16.63
CA ASP A 84 0.32 10.23 -17.25
C ASP A 84 -0.83 10.12 -16.22
N HIS A 85 -0.49 9.85 -14.97
CA HIS A 85 -1.42 9.77 -13.85
C HIS A 85 -1.27 10.91 -12.85
N GLY A 86 -0.43 11.91 -13.17
CA GLY A 86 -0.15 13.08 -12.34
C GLY A 86 0.77 12.80 -11.16
N THR A 87 1.53 11.70 -11.15
CA THR A 87 2.41 11.35 -10.03
C THR A 87 3.87 11.63 -10.36
N VAL A 88 4.59 12.16 -9.37
CA VAL A 88 6.02 12.46 -9.41
C VAL A 88 6.63 11.96 -8.11
N THR A 89 7.74 11.22 -8.20
CA THR A 89 8.52 10.84 -7.03
C THR A 89 9.59 11.87 -6.78
N VAL A 90 9.60 12.48 -5.60
CA VAL A 90 10.63 13.43 -5.16
C VAL A 90 11.46 12.77 -4.06
N VAL A 91 12.78 12.80 -4.21
CA VAL A 91 13.71 12.20 -3.25
C VAL A 91 14.35 13.30 -2.41
N VAL A 92 14.13 13.25 -1.10
CA VAL A 92 14.67 14.20 -0.11
C VAL A 92 15.49 13.43 0.91
N ALA A 93 16.78 13.75 1.02
CA ALA A 93 17.71 13.09 1.94
C ALA A 93 17.69 11.54 1.85
N GLY A 94 17.50 10.99 0.64
CA GLY A 94 17.43 9.54 0.40
C GLY A 94 16.05 8.91 0.62
N CYS A 95 15.06 9.67 1.10
CA CYS A 95 13.68 9.23 1.26
C CYS A 95 12.87 9.61 0.01
N ALA A 96 12.16 8.64 -0.58
CA ALA A 96 11.30 8.85 -1.74
C ALA A 96 9.87 9.15 -1.30
N PHE A 97 9.29 10.22 -1.83
CA PHE A 97 7.90 10.62 -1.58
C PHE A 97 7.14 10.70 -2.90
N GLU A 98 5.98 10.03 -2.96
CA GLU A 98 5.08 10.11 -4.10
C GLU A 98 4.17 11.34 -3.95
N VAL A 99 4.31 12.30 -4.86
CA VAL A 99 3.48 13.50 -4.95
C VAL A 99 2.57 13.37 -6.15
N THR A 100 1.26 13.31 -5.90
CA THR A 100 0.23 13.20 -6.92
C THR A 100 -0.55 14.50 -7.03
N THR A 101 -0.63 15.07 -8.24
CA THR A 101 -1.50 16.21 -8.51
C THR A 101 -2.96 15.80 -8.39
N LEU A 102 -3.76 16.65 -7.74
CA LEU A 102 -5.20 16.50 -7.62
C LEU A 102 -5.84 16.39 -8.98
N ARG A 103 -6.86 15.54 -9.04
CA ARG A 103 -7.34 15.06 -10.32
C ARG A 103 -8.83 14.74 -10.26
N ALA A 104 -9.59 15.10 -11.29
CA ALA A 104 -11.02 14.84 -11.43
C ALA A 104 -11.32 13.94 -12.64
N ASP A 105 -12.41 13.18 -12.55
CA ASP A 105 -12.91 12.37 -13.68
C ASP A 105 -13.73 13.27 -14.62
N ILE A 106 -13.34 13.40 -15.90
CA ILE A 106 -14.08 14.22 -16.89
C ILE A 106 -15.10 13.36 -17.65
N ALA A 107 -14.72 12.13 -18.00
CA ALA A 107 -15.57 11.19 -18.72
C ALA A 107 -15.20 9.76 -18.32
N THR A 108 -16.21 8.95 -18.03
CA THR A 108 -16.07 7.53 -17.70
C THR A 108 -16.58 6.68 -18.87
N ASP A 109 -15.66 6.23 -19.73
CA ASP A 109 -15.85 5.08 -20.60
C ASP A 109 -15.15 3.89 -19.94
N GLY A 110 -15.92 3.05 -19.26
CA GLY A 110 -15.42 1.81 -18.64
C GLY A 110 -14.20 2.03 -17.74
N ARG A 111 -13.06 1.38 -18.08
CA ARG A 111 -11.82 1.42 -17.29
C ARG A 111 -10.91 2.62 -17.57
N ARG A 112 -11.19 3.44 -18.59
CA ARG A 112 -10.38 4.62 -18.91
C ARG A 112 -11.17 5.88 -18.55
N ALA A 113 -11.00 6.32 -17.31
CA ALA A 113 -11.37 7.68 -16.97
C ALA A 113 -10.37 8.64 -17.61
N THR A 114 -10.83 9.55 -18.47
CA THR A 114 -10.01 10.69 -18.87
C THR A 114 -9.91 11.61 -17.66
N VAL A 115 -8.67 11.81 -17.20
CA VAL A 115 -8.39 12.53 -15.98
C VAL A 115 -8.00 13.97 -16.32
N ALA A 116 -8.66 14.95 -15.71
CA ALA A 116 -8.17 16.33 -15.66
C ALA A 116 -7.47 16.57 -14.33
N PHE A 117 -6.45 17.41 -14.35
CA PHE A 117 -5.96 18.02 -13.11
C PHE A 117 -6.96 19.06 -12.62
N THR A 118 -7.13 19.14 -11.30
CA THR A 118 -8.05 20.06 -10.64
C THR A 118 -7.38 20.64 -9.39
N ASP A 119 -7.87 21.77 -8.91
CA ASP A 119 -7.55 22.36 -7.62
C ASP A 119 -8.61 22.02 -6.55
N ASP A 120 -9.67 21.31 -6.91
CA ASP A 120 -10.74 20.91 -6.00
C ASP A 120 -10.42 19.59 -5.27
N TRP A 121 -10.15 19.73 -3.98
CA TRP A 121 -9.92 18.61 -3.07
C TRP A 121 -11.14 17.68 -2.92
N ALA A 122 -12.36 18.22 -2.98
CA ALA A 122 -13.57 17.40 -2.89
C ALA A 122 -13.75 16.54 -4.14
N ALA A 123 -13.36 17.04 -5.32
CA ALA A 123 -13.36 16.27 -6.56
C ALA A 123 -12.33 15.12 -6.52
N ASP A 124 -11.11 15.35 -6.02
CA ASP A 124 -10.12 14.26 -5.81
C ASP A 124 -10.58 13.25 -4.75
N ALA A 125 -11.24 13.73 -3.69
CA ALA A 125 -11.79 12.85 -2.67
C ALA A 125 -12.88 11.94 -3.27
N GLY A 126 -13.78 12.53 -4.07
CA GLY A 126 -14.92 11.86 -4.72
C GLY A 126 -14.55 10.65 -5.58
N ARG A 127 -13.38 10.67 -6.20
CA ARG A 127 -12.91 9.58 -7.08
C ARG A 127 -12.10 8.50 -6.39
N ARG A 128 -11.87 8.59 -5.09
CA ARG A 128 -11.24 7.51 -4.32
C ARG A 128 -12.24 6.36 -4.11
N ASP A 129 -11.75 5.22 -3.65
CA ASP A 129 -12.57 4.03 -3.48
C ASP A 129 -13.39 4.09 -2.19
N PHE A 130 -12.73 4.34 -1.06
CA PHE A 130 -13.32 4.30 0.27
C PHE A 130 -13.15 5.61 1.02
N THR A 131 -14.15 5.96 1.83
CA THR A 131 -14.17 7.19 2.64
C THR A 131 -12.94 7.31 3.52
N MET A 132 -12.55 6.23 4.19
CA MET A 132 -11.35 6.16 5.03
C MET A 132 -10.02 6.38 4.28
N ASN A 133 -10.01 6.34 2.94
CA ASN A 133 -8.84 6.60 2.11
C ASN A 133 -8.84 7.99 1.48
N ALA A 134 -9.89 8.78 1.69
CA ALA A 134 -10.05 10.15 1.22
C ALA A 134 -9.95 11.17 2.36
N ILE A 135 -9.05 10.89 3.30
CA ILE A 135 -8.71 11.78 4.41
C ILE A 135 -7.36 12.40 4.11
N TYR A 136 -7.27 13.71 4.29
CA TYR A 136 -6.08 14.51 4.03
C TYR A 136 -5.58 15.15 5.33
N ALA A 137 -4.28 15.40 5.40
CA ALA A 137 -3.65 16.11 6.50
C ALA A 137 -2.68 17.17 5.97
N ASP A 138 -2.80 18.41 6.46
CA ASP A 138 -1.83 19.48 6.26
C ASP A 138 -0.54 19.19 7.06
N ARG A 139 0.53 19.94 6.78
CA ARG A 139 1.86 19.74 7.39
C ARG A 139 1.92 19.86 8.91
N ASP A 140 0.97 20.59 9.51
CA ASP A 140 0.78 20.77 10.94
C ASP A 140 -0.08 19.65 11.58
N GLY A 141 -0.61 18.75 10.73
CA GLY A 141 -1.50 17.67 11.10
C GLY A 141 -2.98 18.04 11.07
N THR A 142 -3.36 19.27 10.69
CA THR A 142 -4.77 19.65 10.52
C THR A 142 -5.44 18.73 9.50
N LEU A 143 -6.57 18.13 9.87
CA LEU A 143 -7.27 17.16 9.02
C LEU A 143 -8.29 17.83 8.12
N PHE A 144 -8.37 17.34 6.90
CA PHE A 144 -9.39 17.70 5.93
C PHE A 144 -10.09 16.44 5.42
N ASP A 145 -11.41 16.37 5.63
CA ASP A 145 -12.23 15.19 5.38
C ASP A 145 -13.53 15.55 4.64
N PRO A 146 -13.49 15.64 3.30
CA PRO A 146 -14.68 15.95 2.49
C PRO A 146 -15.76 14.86 2.51
N CYS A 147 -15.41 13.62 2.87
CA CYS A 147 -16.27 12.45 2.67
C CYS A 147 -16.74 11.78 3.98
N GLY A 148 -16.37 12.33 5.13
CA GLY A 148 -16.67 11.73 6.44
C GLY A 148 -15.86 10.46 6.73
N GLY A 149 -14.68 10.33 6.13
CA GLY A 149 -13.77 9.20 6.29
C GLY A 149 -13.19 9.03 7.69
N ILE A 150 -13.05 10.10 8.49
CA ILE A 150 -12.47 10.02 9.84
C ILE A 150 -13.36 9.17 10.76
N ALA A 151 -14.66 9.46 10.77
CA ALA A 151 -15.62 8.71 11.58
C ALA A 151 -15.68 7.23 11.16
N ASP A 152 -15.61 6.97 9.84
CA ASP A 152 -15.58 5.62 9.29
C ASP A 152 -14.29 4.88 9.62
N ALA A 153 -13.13 5.55 9.56
CA ALA A 153 -11.84 4.98 9.94
C ALA A 153 -11.83 4.57 11.43
N LEU A 154 -12.28 5.46 12.33
CA LEU A 154 -12.32 5.20 13.77
C LEU A 154 -13.32 4.09 14.13
N ALA A 155 -14.46 4.02 13.44
CA ALA A 155 -15.44 2.95 13.62
C ALA A 155 -15.04 1.63 12.94
N GLY A 156 -13.98 1.62 12.12
CA GLY A 156 -13.60 0.47 11.30
C GLY A 156 -14.64 0.14 10.22
N ARG A 157 -15.36 1.13 9.70
CA ARG A 157 -16.38 0.96 8.64
C ARG A 157 -15.76 1.23 7.28
N VAL A 158 -15.66 0.21 6.44
CA VAL A 158 -15.22 0.38 5.04
C VAL A 158 -16.43 0.72 4.18
N ARG A 159 -16.55 1.98 3.77
CA ARG A 159 -17.68 2.50 2.98
C ARG A 159 -17.18 3.12 1.68
N PHE A 160 -17.89 2.88 0.59
CA PHE A 160 -17.59 3.50 -0.70
C PHE A 160 -17.92 4.99 -0.68
N ILE A 161 -17.21 5.76 -1.51
CA ILE A 161 -17.54 7.17 -1.75
C ILE A 161 -18.57 7.24 -2.87
N GLY A 162 -19.72 7.87 -2.60
CA GLY A 162 -20.85 7.90 -3.53
C GLY A 162 -21.61 6.56 -3.58
N ASP A 163 -22.25 6.27 -4.72
CA ASP A 163 -23.02 5.03 -4.93
C ASP A 163 -22.08 3.81 -5.13
N PRO A 164 -22.09 2.80 -4.23
CA PRO A 164 -21.27 1.61 -4.37
C PRO A 164 -21.42 0.89 -5.72
N ALA A 165 -22.63 0.88 -6.30
CA ALA A 165 -22.89 0.19 -7.56
C ALA A 165 -22.18 0.87 -8.74
N ALA A 166 -22.31 2.19 -8.87
CA ALA A 166 -21.58 2.99 -9.85
C ALA A 166 -20.05 2.82 -9.69
N ARG A 167 -19.55 2.90 -8.45
CA ARG A 167 -18.11 2.76 -8.18
C ARG A 167 -17.60 1.37 -8.56
N ILE A 168 -18.34 0.30 -8.29
CA ILE A 168 -17.93 -1.06 -8.67
C ILE A 168 -17.96 -1.24 -10.19
N ALA A 169 -18.91 -0.62 -10.90
CA ALA A 169 -19.02 -0.72 -12.35
C ALA A 169 -17.82 -0.11 -13.09
N GLU A 170 -17.18 0.91 -12.53
CA GLU A 170 -15.94 1.51 -13.08
C GLU A 170 -14.75 0.52 -13.05
N ASP A 171 -14.56 -0.18 -11.92
CA ASP A 171 -13.55 -1.23 -11.79
C ASP A 171 -14.00 -2.30 -10.79
N TYR A 172 -14.39 -3.46 -11.32
CA TYR A 172 -14.83 -4.60 -10.51
C TYR A 172 -13.77 -5.09 -9.51
N LEU A 173 -12.49 -4.73 -9.66
CA LEU A 173 -11.48 -5.03 -8.64
C LEU A 173 -11.81 -4.38 -7.28
N ARG A 174 -12.62 -3.30 -7.29
CA ARG A 174 -13.10 -2.64 -6.06
C ARG A 174 -13.92 -3.56 -5.15
N ILE A 175 -14.55 -4.60 -5.70
CA ILE A 175 -15.18 -5.66 -4.88
C ILE A 175 -14.12 -6.33 -4.00
N LEU A 176 -13.02 -6.81 -4.59
CA LEU A 176 -11.96 -7.48 -3.83
C LEU A 176 -11.24 -6.51 -2.88
N ARG A 177 -11.05 -5.26 -3.31
CA ARG A 177 -10.51 -4.22 -2.43
C ARG A 177 -11.40 -3.98 -1.21
N PHE A 178 -12.73 -3.92 -1.38
CA PHE A 178 -13.68 -3.75 -0.27
C PHE A 178 -13.50 -4.83 0.78
N PHE A 179 -13.49 -6.10 0.37
CA PHE A 179 -13.25 -7.21 1.30
C PHE A 179 -11.83 -7.21 1.89
N ARG A 180 -10.80 -6.88 1.10
CA ARG A 180 -9.44 -6.74 1.61
C ARG A 180 -9.35 -5.67 2.69
N PHE A 181 -9.82 -4.45 2.41
CA PHE A 181 -9.81 -3.35 3.38
C PHE A 181 -10.61 -3.72 4.62
N HIS A 182 -11.75 -4.40 4.46
CA HIS A 182 -12.53 -4.87 5.60
C HIS A 182 -11.83 -5.98 6.40
N ALA A 183 -11.03 -6.83 5.74
CA ALA A 183 -10.24 -7.84 6.41
C ALA A 183 -9.09 -7.25 7.25
N VAL A 184 -8.51 -6.14 6.78
CA VAL A 184 -7.37 -5.48 7.44
C VAL A 184 -7.84 -4.49 8.52
N TYR A 185 -8.72 -3.57 8.15
CA TYR A 185 -9.12 -2.41 8.97
C TYR A 185 -10.55 -2.50 9.50
N GLY A 186 -11.38 -3.36 8.90
CA GLY A 186 -12.79 -3.45 9.24
C GLY A 186 -13.06 -3.90 10.69
N SER A 187 -14.17 -3.43 11.24
CA SER A 187 -14.74 -3.89 12.50
C SER A 187 -16.20 -4.28 12.28
N GLY A 188 -16.69 -5.30 12.99
CA GLY A 188 -18.06 -5.79 12.82
C GLY A 188 -18.35 -6.38 11.44
N GLU A 189 -19.59 -6.21 11.00
CA GLU A 189 -20.08 -6.66 9.70
C GLU A 189 -19.74 -5.65 8.59
N PRO A 190 -19.51 -6.11 7.34
CA PRO A 190 -19.33 -5.22 6.20
C PRO A 190 -20.52 -4.28 5.99
N ASP A 191 -20.23 -3.11 5.45
CA ASP A 191 -21.25 -2.14 5.04
C ASP A 191 -22.30 -2.79 4.13
N ALA A 192 -23.57 -2.65 4.49
CA ALA A 192 -24.66 -3.38 3.86
C ALA A 192 -24.85 -2.99 2.39
N GLU A 193 -24.70 -1.71 2.07
CA GLU A 193 -24.82 -1.21 0.70
C GLU A 193 -23.66 -1.70 -0.17
N GLY A 194 -22.43 -1.59 0.33
CA GLY A 194 -21.23 -2.11 -0.33
C GLY A 194 -21.27 -3.63 -0.55
N LEU A 195 -21.76 -4.39 0.43
CA LEU A 195 -21.96 -5.83 0.30
C LEU A 195 -23.03 -6.17 -0.73
N ALA A 196 -24.19 -5.53 -0.67
CA ALA A 196 -25.28 -5.76 -1.61
C ALA A 196 -24.88 -5.42 -3.06
N ALA A 197 -24.17 -4.30 -3.26
CA ALA A 197 -23.64 -3.93 -4.57
C ALA A 197 -22.61 -4.95 -5.09
N SER A 198 -21.71 -5.42 -4.21
CA SER A 198 -20.74 -6.47 -4.54
C SER A 198 -21.41 -7.78 -4.98
N ILE A 199 -22.46 -8.20 -4.28
CA ILE A 199 -23.23 -9.42 -4.61
C ILE A 199 -23.91 -9.29 -5.98
N ARG A 200 -24.48 -8.12 -6.29
CA ARG A 200 -25.10 -7.85 -7.60
C ARG A 200 -24.08 -7.86 -8.73
N ALA A 201 -22.91 -7.26 -8.50
CA ALA A 201 -21.85 -7.10 -9.49
C ALA A 201 -20.89 -8.30 -9.60
N ARG A 202 -21.13 -9.40 -8.86
CA ARG A 202 -20.18 -10.53 -8.74
C ARG A 202 -19.67 -11.11 -10.06
N ARG A 203 -20.49 -11.13 -11.11
CA ARG A 203 -20.10 -11.64 -12.45
C ARG A 203 -19.03 -10.77 -13.11
N GLY A 204 -18.92 -9.50 -12.74
CA GLY A 204 -17.84 -8.63 -13.21
C GLY A 204 -16.46 -9.03 -12.71
N LEU A 205 -16.35 -9.95 -11.74
CA LEU A 205 -15.06 -10.54 -11.36
C LEU A 205 -14.48 -11.42 -12.48
N ASP A 206 -15.32 -11.99 -13.35
CA ASP A 206 -14.89 -12.91 -14.41
C ASP A 206 -14.09 -12.18 -15.51
N ILE A 207 -14.22 -10.86 -15.62
CA ILE A 207 -13.49 -10.03 -16.59
C ILE A 207 -12.17 -9.46 -16.03
N LEU A 208 -11.81 -9.78 -14.79
CA LEU A 208 -10.56 -9.36 -14.17
C LEU A 208 -9.44 -10.36 -14.48
N SER A 209 -8.21 -9.85 -14.60
CA SER A 209 -7.05 -10.72 -14.76
C SER A 209 -6.78 -11.51 -13.49
N ARG A 210 -6.26 -12.73 -13.62
CA ARG A 210 -5.97 -13.62 -12.48
C ARG A 210 -4.87 -13.05 -11.60
N GLU A 211 -3.93 -12.30 -12.17
CA GLU A 211 -2.86 -11.63 -11.46
C GLU A 211 -3.42 -10.55 -10.52
N ARG A 212 -4.32 -9.69 -11.02
CA ARG A 212 -4.95 -8.63 -10.21
C ARG A 212 -5.78 -9.21 -9.07
N ILE A 213 -6.55 -10.27 -9.37
CA ILE A 213 -7.29 -11.02 -8.35
C ILE A 213 -6.33 -11.59 -7.31
N GLY A 214 -5.27 -12.26 -7.74
CA GLY A 214 -4.28 -12.88 -6.86
C GLY A 214 -3.59 -11.89 -5.93
N GLN A 215 -3.22 -10.70 -6.43
CA GLN A 215 -2.61 -9.64 -5.63
C GLN A 215 -3.54 -9.14 -4.51
N GLU A 216 -4.82 -8.93 -4.81
CA GLU A 216 -5.80 -8.50 -3.81
C GLU A 216 -6.08 -9.62 -2.79
N MET A 217 -6.19 -10.87 -3.25
CA MET A 217 -6.40 -12.02 -2.38
C MET A 217 -5.22 -12.29 -1.44
N LEU A 218 -3.99 -12.17 -1.94
CA LEU A 218 -2.80 -12.33 -1.10
C LEU A 218 -2.78 -11.31 0.04
N LYS A 219 -3.15 -10.06 -0.25
CA LYS A 219 -3.27 -9.03 0.78
C LYS A 219 -4.44 -9.33 1.74
N LEU A 220 -5.57 -9.81 1.23
CA LEU A 220 -6.74 -10.16 2.04
C LEU A 220 -6.41 -11.24 3.07
N VAL A 221 -5.72 -12.32 2.68
CA VAL A 221 -5.41 -13.44 3.58
C VAL A 221 -4.45 -13.06 4.71
N THR A 222 -3.69 -11.98 4.57
CA THR A 222 -2.84 -11.43 5.63
C THR A 222 -3.60 -10.52 6.61
N GLY A 223 -4.86 -10.17 6.29
CA GLY A 223 -5.70 -9.32 7.13
C GLY A 223 -6.11 -10.01 8.44
N ARG A 224 -6.21 -9.24 9.53
CA ARG A 224 -6.58 -9.76 10.86
C ARG A 224 -7.92 -10.51 10.87
N ARG A 225 -8.87 -10.11 10.02
CA ARG A 225 -10.21 -10.70 9.89
C ARG A 225 -10.35 -11.61 8.66
N ALA A 226 -9.24 -12.04 8.04
CA ALA A 226 -9.25 -12.82 6.80
C ALA A 226 -10.24 -14.00 6.82
N GLY A 227 -10.24 -14.82 7.88
CA GLY A 227 -11.14 -15.97 7.99
C GLY A 227 -12.62 -15.58 8.06
N ALA A 228 -12.96 -14.51 8.79
CA ALA A 228 -14.34 -14.02 8.88
C ALA A 228 -14.80 -13.45 7.53
N ILE A 229 -13.96 -12.66 6.87
CA ILE A 229 -14.29 -12.07 5.58
C ILE A 229 -14.33 -13.11 4.46
N ALA A 230 -13.48 -14.12 4.50
CA ALA A 230 -13.57 -15.25 3.56
C ALA A 230 -14.90 -16.01 3.71
N ALA A 231 -15.42 -16.16 4.93
CA ALA A 231 -16.75 -16.74 5.15
C ALA A 231 -17.85 -15.87 4.54
N VAL A 232 -17.82 -14.55 4.78
CA VAL A 232 -18.77 -13.61 4.15
C VAL A 232 -18.69 -13.67 2.62
N MET A 233 -17.48 -13.68 2.04
CA MET A 233 -17.28 -13.81 0.59
C MET A 233 -17.82 -15.15 0.05
N GLN A 234 -17.71 -16.23 0.83
CA GLN A 234 -18.24 -17.54 0.46
C GLN A 234 -19.77 -17.55 0.48
N GLU A 235 -20.39 -16.96 1.50
CA GLU A 235 -21.85 -16.81 1.63
C GLU A 235 -22.41 -15.88 0.54
N ALA A 236 -21.69 -14.80 0.22
CA ALA A 236 -21.99 -13.88 -0.87
C ALA A 236 -21.78 -14.48 -2.28
N GLY A 237 -21.23 -15.70 -2.39
CA GLY A 237 -20.95 -16.36 -3.66
C GLY A 237 -19.80 -15.72 -4.47
N LEU A 238 -18.94 -14.94 -3.82
CA LEU A 238 -17.81 -14.23 -4.43
C LEU A 238 -16.53 -15.06 -4.47
N LEU A 239 -16.39 -16.03 -3.54
CA LEU A 239 -15.16 -16.80 -3.43
C LEU A 239 -14.97 -17.77 -4.62
N GLY A 240 -16.06 -18.35 -5.14
CA GLY A 240 -16.02 -19.31 -6.26
C GLY A 240 -15.35 -18.77 -7.53
N PRO A 241 -15.78 -17.62 -8.07
CA PRO A 241 -15.13 -16.96 -9.22
C PRO A 241 -13.65 -16.65 -9.00
N VAL A 242 -13.29 -16.29 -7.76
CA VAL A 242 -11.95 -15.85 -7.37
C VAL A 242 -10.96 -17.02 -7.33
N ILE A 243 -11.34 -18.16 -6.73
CA ILE A 243 -10.43 -19.32 -6.54
C ILE A 243 -10.43 -20.32 -7.71
N ALA A 244 -11.04 -19.94 -8.85
CA ALA A 244 -11.11 -20.77 -10.07
C ALA A 244 -11.61 -22.20 -9.81
N GLY A 245 -12.56 -22.38 -8.88
CA GLY A 245 -13.24 -23.66 -8.68
C GLY A 245 -12.47 -24.74 -7.92
N VAL A 246 -11.34 -24.45 -7.26
CA VAL A 246 -10.68 -25.42 -6.37
C VAL A 246 -11.50 -25.58 -5.08
N GLY A 247 -12.48 -26.48 -5.14
CA GLY A 247 -13.16 -27.14 -4.02
C GLY A 247 -13.85 -26.25 -3.01
N ARG A 248 -15.19 -26.34 -2.90
CA ARG A 248 -15.94 -25.88 -1.72
C ARG A 248 -15.19 -26.33 -0.46
N PRO A 249 -14.57 -25.43 0.32
CA PRO A 249 -14.13 -25.82 1.64
C PRO A 249 -15.42 -25.97 2.44
N ARG A 250 -15.90 -27.20 2.62
CA ARG A 250 -16.70 -27.52 3.81
C ARG A 250 -15.76 -27.38 5.00
N CYS A 251 -15.44 -26.15 5.35
CA CYS A 251 -14.70 -25.81 6.56
C CYS A 251 -15.56 -24.77 7.26
N SER A 252 -16.45 -25.30 8.09
CA SER A 252 -17.01 -24.58 9.22
C SER A 252 -15.91 -23.74 9.88
N ALA A 253 -16.28 -22.55 10.37
CA ALA A 253 -15.43 -21.57 11.03
C ALA A 253 -14.50 -22.12 12.17
N ALA A 254 -14.63 -23.41 12.51
CA ALA A 254 -13.78 -24.16 13.41
C ALA A 254 -12.34 -24.43 12.89
N CYS A 255 -12.10 -24.50 11.57
CA CYS A 255 -10.76 -24.89 11.08
C CYS A 255 -9.73 -23.75 11.17
N TRP A 256 -10.11 -22.52 10.81
CA TRP A 256 -9.24 -21.35 10.83
C TRP A 256 -8.92 -20.83 12.24
N SER A 257 -9.75 -21.16 13.22
CA SER A 257 -9.62 -20.71 14.61
C SER A 257 -8.76 -21.62 15.50
N SER A 258 -8.18 -22.70 14.93
CA SER A 258 -7.44 -23.73 15.66
C SER A 258 -5.91 -23.59 15.63
N HIS A 259 -5.34 -22.80 14.71
CA HIS A 259 -3.88 -22.57 14.63
C HIS A 259 -3.39 -21.36 15.45
N GLY A 260 -4.28 -20.48 15.92
CA GLY A 260 -3.94 -19.37 16.82
C GLY A 260 -4.08 -19.67 18.32
N ARG A 261 -4.51 -20.88 18.72
CA ARG A 261 -4.84 -21.19 20.13
C ARG A 261 -4.17 -22.44 20.73
N ARG A 262 -3.29 -23.13 19.99
CA ARG A 262 -2.47 -24.22 20.56
C ARG A 262 -1.14 -23.77 21.18
N ALA A 263 -0.72 -22.51 21.00
CA ALA A 263 0.47 -21.95 21.66
C ALA A 263 0.19 -21.30 23.05
N ALA A 264 -1.07 -21.13 23.45
CA ALA A 264 -1.43 -20.36 24.66
C ALA A 264 -2.19 -21.16 25.74
N ARG A 265 -2.24 -22.50 25.65
CA ARG A 265 -2.99 -23.36 26.58
C ARG A 265 -2.19 -24.49 27.24
N SER A 266 -0.87 -24.34 27.37
CA SER A 266 -0.04 -25.24 28.21
C SER A 266 0.38 -24.62 29.56
N VAL A 267 0.08 -23.34 29.83
CA VAL A 267 0.42 -22.66 31.10
C VAL A 267 -0.84 -22.33 31.92
N ARG A 268 -1.60 -23.36 32.32
CA ARG A 268 -2.46 -23.36 33.52
C ARG A 268 -3.20 -24.68 33.61
N ARG A 269 -2.59 -25.67 34.25
CA ARG A 269 -3.20 -26.70 35.12
C ARG A 269 -2.17 -27.79 35.37
N ARG A 270 -1.38 -27.61 36.42
CA ARG A 270 -0.82 -28.69 37.26
C ARG A 270 -0.20 -28.06 38.50
N ARG A 271 -1.06 -27.68 39.45
CA ARG A 271 -0.71 -27.73 40.87
C ARG A 271 -1.53 -28.86 41.48
N LEU A 272 -0.88 -29.56 42.42
CA LEU A 272 -1.39 -30.62 43.29
C LEU A 272 -1.44 -32.02 42.67
N ARG A 273 -0.32 -32.76 42.78
CA ARG A 273 -0.16 -33.79 43.81
C ARG A 273 1.29 -34.31 43.82
N ARG A 274 1.82 -34.43 45.03
CA ARG A 274 3.19 -34.85 45.41
C ARG A 274 3.04 -36.19 46.16
N PHE A 275 4.10 -37.00 46.15
CA PHE A 275 4.34 -38.26 46.90
C PHE A 275 3.70 -39.54 46.29
N ALA A 276 4.37 -40.69 46.10
CA ALA A 276 5.68 -41.22 46.53
C ALA A 276 6.11 -42.41 45.58
N PRO A 277 7.11 -43.29 45.86
CA PRO A 277 8.29 -43.50 45.00
C PRO A 277 8.38 -44.87 44.28
N SER A 278 9.36 -44.94 43.38
CA SER A 278 9.80 -46.10 42.57
C SER A 278 10.27 -47.32 43.38
N PRO A 279 10.43 -48.47 42.70
CA PRO A 279 11.73 -49.14 42.77
C PRO A 279 12.34 -49.50 41.40
N ARG A 280 13.67 -49.46 41.41
CA ARG A 280 14.62 -49.81 40.34
C ARG A 280 14.59 -51.31 40.02
N ARG A 281 14.89 -51.68 38.77
CA ARG A 281 15.77 -52.82 38.41
C ARG A 281 16.30 -52.70 36.97
N MET A 282 17.61 -52.96 36.83
CA MET A 282 18.45 -52.97 35.63
C MET A 282 18.62 -54.43 35.11
N PRO A 283 19.32 -54.72 33.98
CA PRO A 283 18.81 -55.54 32.87
C PRO A 283 19.55 -56.87 32.66
N ARG A 284 18.96 -57.75 31.82
CA ARG A 284 19.58 -58.87 31.07
C ARG A 284 18.67 -59.12 29.84
N GLY A 285 19.08 -59.47 28.62
CA GLY A 285 20.30 -59.96 28.00
C GLY A 285 20.04 -60.12 26.48
N LEU A 286 21.11 -60.17 25.70
CA LEU A 286 21.16 -60.50 24.24
C LEU A 286 21.17 -62.04 24.05
N PRO A 287 20.84 -62.61 22.85
CA PRO A 287 21.72 -62.63 21.66
C PRO A 287 21.00 -62.44 20.30
N ALA A 288 21.67 -61.84 19.29
CA ALA A 288 22.21 -62.45 18.03
C ALA A 288 21.14 -63.03 17.06
N ALA A 289 21.16 -62.93 15.73
CA ALA A 289 22.18 -62.56 14.74
C ALA A 289 21.54 -62.26 13.36
N CYS A 290 22.35 -61.64 12.50
CA CYS A 290 22.55 -61.90 11.06
C CYS A 290 21.52 -61.40 10.01
N GLY A 291 22.03 -60.61 9.04
CA GLY A 291 21.32 -60.29 7.80
C GLY A 291 21.82 -59.09 6.99
N CYS A 292 23.13 -59.00 6.72
CA CYS A 292 23.73 -57.99 5.83
C CYS A 292 23.26 -58.08 4.38
N ARG A 293 23.04 -56.93 3.74
CA ARG A 293 23.46 -56.50 2.38
C ARG A 293 23.00 -55.04 2.24
N GLY A 294 23.81 -54.00 2.08
CA GLY A 294 25.17 -53.90 1.56
C GLY A 294 25.13 -53.16 0.22
N ARG A 295 25.24 -51.82 0.23
CA ARG A 295 25.89 -51.01 -0.81
C ARG A 295 26.11 -49.57 -0.32
N ARG A 296 27.35 -49.29 0.09
CA ARG A 296 27.94 -47.95 0.22
C ARG A 296 28.71 -47.65 -1.06
N ARG A 297 28.68 -46.40 -1.54
CA ARG A 297 29.87 -45.77 -2.15
C ARG A 297 29.97 -44.27 -1.77
N ARG A 298 31.04 -43.97 -0.99
CA ARG A 298 32.00 -42.84 -1.03
C ARG A 298 31.42 -41.41 -0.81
N ARG A 299 31.61 -40.70 0.33
CA ARG A 299 32.80 -39.97 0.88
C ARG A 299 33.55 -39.14 -0.18
N SER A 300 33.43 -37.80 -0.28
CA SER A 300 34.00 -36.67 0.53
C SER A 300 34.94 -35.84 -0.40
N PRO A 301 35.40 -34.58 -0.11
CA PRO A 301 35.30 -33.77 1.12
C PRO A 301 34.93 -32.26 0.92
N GLN A 302 34.83 -31.55 2.04
CA GLN A 302 34.74 -30.08 2.21
C GLN A 302 36.08 -29.38 1.90
N ARG A 303 36.13 -28.09 1.48
CA ARG A 303 36.34 -26.82 2.26
C ARG A 303 37.05 -25.80 1.30
N PRO A 304 37.27 -24.50 1.60
CA PRO A 304 36.74 -23.59 2.63
C PRO A 304 36.31 -22.18 2.11
N VAL A 305 35.81 -21.34 3.04
CA VAL A 305 35.55 -19.89 2.98
C VAL A 305 36.84 -19.09 3.27
N LEU A 306 37.00 -17.85 2.74
CA LEU A 306 37.62 -16.63 3.36
C LEU A 306 37.62 -15.42 2.37
N PRO A 307 37.86 -14.14 2.79
CA PRO A 307 37.06 -12.95 2.39
C PRO A 307 37.85 -11.68 1.92
N VAL A 308 37.12 -10.57 1.70
CA VAL A 308 37.48 -9.11 1.73
C VAL A 308 38.24 -8.43 0.55
N GLY A 309 37.70 -7.27 0.13
CA GLY A 309 38.38 -6.13 -0.52
C GLY A 309 38.43 -6.18 -2.05
N SER A 310 38.30 -5.12 -2.86
CA SER A 310 38.32 -3.67 -2.67
C SER A 310 37.89 -2.99 -3.99
N VAL A 311 37.38 -1.76 -3.89
CA VAL A 311 37.00 -0.82 -4.97
C VAL A 311 38.16 -0.55 -5.94
N PRO A 312 37.88 -0.26 -7.24
CA PRO A 312 38.38 1.03 -7.76
C PRO A 312 37.41 1.72 -8.75
N ALA A 313 37.38 3.05 -8.65
CA ALA A 313 37.08 4.01 -9.72
C ALA A 313 38.20 5.08 -9.69
N PRO A 314 38.34 6.00 -10.67
CA PRO A 314 37.82 6.07 -12.03
C PRO A 314 38.95 6.29 -13.09
N CYS A 315 38.69 5.98 -14.36
CA CYS A 315 39.61 6.33 -15.45
C CYS A 315 39.14 7.62 -16.16
N ARG A 316 39.83 8.74 -15.88
CA ARG A 316 39.82 9.96 -16.71
C ARG A 316 40.92 9.83 -17.77
N LYS A 317 40.57 10.04 -19.04
CA LYS A 317 41.53 10.47 -20.06
C LYS A 317 40.93 11.62 -20.87
N SER A 318 41.49 12.80 -20.61
CA SER A 318 41.43 14.00 -21.45
C SER A 318 42.81 14.19 -22.08
N CYS A 319 42.88 14.37 -23.39
CA CYS A 319 43.97 15.05 -24.13
C CYS A 319 43.65 14.97 -25.64
N ALA A 320 43.89 15.94 -26.53
CA ALA A 320 44.00 17.40 -26.50
C ALA A 320 44.14 17.86 -27.98
N ARG A 321 43.53 19.02 -28.31
CA ARG A 321 43.95 20.08 -29.27
C ARG A 321 44.18 19.81 -30.77
N ARG A 322 43.53 20.65 -31.60
CA ARG A 322 44.04 21.77 -32.45
C ARG A 322 42.83 22.33 -33.23
N SER A 323 42.38 23.59 -33.18
CA SER A 323 42.95 24.94 -33.43
C SER A 323 43.17 25.30 -34.92
N THR A 324 42.21 26.02 -35.49
CA THR A 324 42.31 27.10 -36.52
C THR A 324 40.95 27.84 -36.47
N GLY A 325 40.82 29.10 -36.04
CA GLY A 325 41.21 30.31 -36.77
C GLY A 325 40.35 30.42 -38.04
N THR A 326 39.36 31.31 -38.17
CA THR A 326 39.55 32.72 -38.61
C THR A 326 38.22 33.48 -38.49
N ALA A 327 38.30 34.76 -38.10
CA ALA A 327 37.21 35.72 -37.99
C ALA A 327 36.94 36.47 -39.31
N ALA A 328 35.71 36.94 -39.55
CA ALA A 328 35.42 38.23 -40.21
C ALA A 328 33.92 38.62 -40.17
N ARG A 329 33.65 39.82 -39.62
CA ARG A 329 32.84 40.95 -40.15
C ARG A 329 31.53 40.57 -40.90
N GLY A 330 30.32 40.94 -40.47
CA GLY A 330 29.84 42.28 -40.16
C GLY A 330 29.24 42.93 -41.42
N PHE A 331 27.91 43.03 -41.54
CA PHE A 331 27.20 44.02 -42.38
C PHE A 331 25.66 43.96 -42.14
N SER A 332 25.05 45.09 -41.77
CA SER A 332 23.59 45.37 -41.87
C SER A 332 23.25 45.94 -43.25
N PRO A 333 22.00 45.81 -43.72
CA PRO A 333 21.10 46.98 -43.81
C PRO A 333 19.64 46.62 -43.46
N GLY A 334 18.84 47.51 -42.84
CA GLY A 334 17.97 48.50 -43.52
C GLY A 334 16.59 47.88 -43.82
N SER A 335 15.57 48.08 -42.98
CA SER A 335 14.57 49.17 -43.01
C SER A 335 13.34 48.93 -43.91
N ILE A 336 12.15 48.99 -43.27
CA ILE A 336 10.83 49.42 -43.80
C ILE A 336 10.15 48.40 -44.75
N TRP A 337 8.96 47.88 -44.43
CA TRP A 337 7.66 48.43 -44.88
C TRP A 337 6.49 48.07 -43.93
N ARG A 338 5.72 49.11 -43.58
CA ARG A 338 4.36 49.08 -43.00
C ARG A 338 3.31 48.95 -44.11
N ARG A 339 2.08 48.57 -43.68
CA ARG A 339 0.71 48.74 -44.28
C ARG A 339 0.09 47.36 -44.52
N ARG A 340 -1.13 47.04 -44.06
CA ARG A 340 -2.25 47.78 -43.49
C ARG A 340 -2.90 46.95 -42.39
#